data_AF-A0A259SW40-F1
#
_entry.id   AF-A0A259SW40-F1
#
_cell.length_a   1.000
_cell.length_b   1.000
_cell.length_c   1.000
_cell.angle_alpha   90.00
_cell.angle_beta   90.00
_cell.angle_gamma   90.00
#
_symmetry.space_group_name_H-M   'P 1'
#
loop_
_entity.id
_entity.type
_entity.pdbx_description
1 polymer ?
#
loop_
_entity_poly.entity_id
_entity_poly.type
_entity_poly.pdbx_seq_one_letter_code
_entity_poly.pdbx_strand_id
1 'polypeptide(L)' 'YAALAVGLAHPDQPDAVSAEIEWQVTQAANEVRAALLTLPPVGENSSGPLGPGLLSTGELGRTIARLQTALRASAS' A
#
# COMPACT_ATOMS: atom_id res chain seq x y z
N TYR A 1 0.59 2.52 6.89
CA TYR A 1 -0.39 2.74 7.98
C TYR A 1 -1.27 3.96 7.77
N ALA A 2 -0.77 5.08 7.21
CA ALA A 2 -1.58 6.30 7.00
C ALA A 2 -2.90 6.06 6.23
N ALA A 3 -2.90 5.30 5.13
CA ALA A 3 -4.12 4.99 4.37
C ALA A 3 -5.18 4.23 5.21
N LEU A 4 -4.76 3.26 6.02
CA LEU A 4 -5.65 2.56 6.95
C LEU A 4 -6.18 3.52 8.03
N ALA A 5 -5.33 4.39 8.56
CA ALA A 5 -5.73 5.38 9.57
C ALA A 5 -6.75 6.38 9.02
N VAL A 6 -6.59 6.85 7.77
CA VAL A 6 -7.57 7.72 7.09
C VAL A 6 -8.91 7.02 6.95
N GLY A 7 -8.94 5.75 6.53
CA GLY A 7 -10.19 4.98 6.48
C GLY A 7 -10.88 4.86 7.83
N LEU A 8 -10.12 4.63 8.90
CA LEU A 8 -10.65 4.56 10.27
C LEU A 8 -11.15 5.91 10.78
N ALA A 9 -10.54 7.03 10.35
CA ALA A 9 -10.95 8.37 10.73
C ALA A 9 -12.16 8.89 9.93
N HIS A 10 -12.44 8.30 8.77
CA HIS A 10 -13.51 8.71 7.86
C HIS A 10 -14.42 7.52 7.46
N PRO A 11 -15.12 6.88 8.43
CA PRO A 11 -15.90 5.67 8.17
C PRO A 11 -17.05 5.88 7.17
N ASP A 12 -17.58 7.11 7.05
CA ASP A 12 -18.66 7.46 6.12
C ASP A 12 -18.16 7.83 4.71
N GLN A 13 -16.85 7.77 4.47
CA GLN A 13 -16.24 8.08 3.18
C GLN A 13 -15.58 6.82 2.61
N PRO A 14 -16.32 5.98 1.86
CA PRO A 14 -15.83 4.69 1.39
C PRO A 14 -14.57 4.79 0.50
N ASP A 15 -14.38 5.94 -0.15
CA ASP A 15 -13.24 6.19 -1.04
C ASP A 15 -12.02 6.80 -0.34
N ALA A 16 -12.10 7.13 0.96
CA ALA A 16 -11.02 7.85 1.67
C ALA A 16 -9.69 7.09 1.65
N VAL A 17 -9.73 5.76 1.77
CA VAL A 17 -8.53 4.92 1.66
C VAL A 17 -7.94 4.96 0.24
N SER A 18 -8.80 4.94 -0.79
CA SER A 18 -8.36 5.01 -2.20
C SER A 18 -7.67 6.34 -2.49
N ALA A 19 -8.32 7.44 -2.11
CA ALA A 19 -7.81 8.79 -2.32
C ALA A 19 -6.47 9.01 -1.60
N GLU A 20 -6.34 8.51 -0.36
CA GLU A 20 -5.08 8.60 0.39
C GLU A 20 -3.95 7.77 -0.24
N ILE A 21 -4.27 6.58 -0.79
CA ILE A 21 -3.27 5.77 -1.52
C ILE A 21 -2.79 6.51 -2.77
N GLU A 22 -3.71 7.07 -3.56
CA GLU A 22 -3.36 7.84 -4.77
C GLU A 22 -2.51 9.05 -4.41
N TRP A 23 -2.91 9.81 -3.39
CA TRP A 23 -2.15 10.95 -2.90
C TRP A 23 -0.73 10.54 -2.47
N GLN A 24 -0.57 9.47 -1.69
CA GLN A 24 0.76 8.98 -1.28
C GLN A 24 1.63 8.58 -2.47
N VAL A 25 1.07 7.88 -3.46
CA VAL A 25 1.81 7.48 -4.66
C VAL A 25 2.24 8.69 -5.48
N THR A 26 1.37 9.70 -5.62
CA THR A 26 1.70 10.95 -6.34
C THR A 26 2.75 11.78 -5.60
N GLN A 27 2.73 11.82 -4.26
CA GLN A 27 3.68 12.61 -3.46
C GLN A 27 5.03 11.91 -3.25
N ALA A 28 5.12 10.60 -3.48
CA ALA A 28 6.36 9.86 -3.27
C ALA A 28 7.46 10.32 -4.24
N ALA A 29 8.63 10.64 -3.68
CA ALA A 29 9.82 10.95 -4.49
C ALA A 29 10.20 9.78 -5.40
N ASN A 30 10.80 10.10 -6.55
CA ASN A 30 11.09 9.10 -7.58
C ASN A 30 11.98 7.97 -7.08
N GLU A 31 12.98 8.26 -6.24
CA GLU A 31 13.86 7.27 -5.64
C GLU A 31 13.11 6.32 -4.69
N VAL A 32 12.13 6.83 -3.94
CA VAL A 32 11.28 6.02 -3.06
C VAL A 32 10.40 5.10 -3.91
N ARG A 33 9.78 5.64 -4.96
CA ARG A 33 8.96 4.85 -5.89
C ARG A 33 9.78 3.73 -6.53
N ALA A 34 10.98 4.05 -7.03
CA ALA A 34 11.89 3.08 -7.62
C ALA A 34 12.26 1.96 -6.63
N ALA A 35 12.63 2.32 -5.38
CA ALA A 35 12.95 1.34 -4.35
C ALA A 35 11.76 0.44 -4.02
N LEU A 36 10.56 1.02 -3.81
CA LEU A 36 9.35 0.26 -3.49
C LEU A 36 8.91 -0.68 -4.62
N LEU A 37 9.17 -0.32 -5.90
CA LEU A 37 8.88 -1.18 -7.04
C LEU A 37 9.76 -2.45 -7.10
N THR A 38 10.89 -2.46 -6.39
CA THR A 38 11.75 -3.67 -6.29
C THR A 38 11.25 -4.69 -5.27
N LEU A 39 10.29 -4.30 -4.42
CA LEU A 39 9.78 -5.17 -3.37
C LEU A 39 8.84 -6.24 -3.92
N PRO A 40 8.88 -7.47 -3.39
CA PRO A 40 7.92 -8.50 -3.75
C PRO A 40 6.51 -8.09 -3.31
N PRO A 41 5.45 -8.65 -3.92
CA PRO A 41 4.10 -8.51 -3.40
C PRO A 41 4.01 -8.98 -1.94
N VAL A 42 3.23 -8.27 -1.14
CA VAL A 42 3.02 -8.61 0.27
C VAL A 42 2.34 -9.99 0.39
N GLY A 43 2.89 -10.85 1.23
CA GLY A 43 2.42 -12.21 1.47
C GLY A 43 2.99 -13.28 0.53
N GLU A 44 3.63 -12.92 -0.59
CA GLU A 44 4.03 -13.90 -1.61
C GLU A 44 5.42 -14.51 -1.38
N ASN A 45 6.41 -13.72 -0.96
CA ASN A 45 7.75 -14.23 -0.68
C ASN A 45 7.86 -14.68 0.78
N SER A 46 7.91 -16.00 1.02
CA SER A 46 8.01 -16.58 2.37
C SER A 46 9.30 -16.22 3.13
N SER A 47 10.30 -15.68 2.44
CA SER A 47 11.52 -15.16 3.05
C SER A 47 11.46 -13.64 3.17
N GLY A 48 11.56 -13.13 4.40
CA GLY A 48 11.71 -11.71 4.68
C GLY A 48 10.46 -11.01 5.23
N PRO A 49 10.54 -9.69 5.46
CA PRO A 49 9.56 -8.94 6.25
C PRO A 49 8.19 -8.76 5.58
N LEU A 50 8.10 -8.98 4.25
CA LEU A 50 6.85 -8.90 3.50
C LEU A 50 6.22 -10.27 3.24
N GLY A 51 6.76 -11.35 3.80
CA GLY A 51 6.16 -12.68 3.66
C GLY A 51 4.83 -12.84 4.40
N PRO A 52 4.27 -14.06 4.41
CA PRO A 52 3.07 -14.37 5.16
C PRO A 52 3.20 -13.93 6.63
N GLY A 53 2.24 -13.15 7.11
CA GLY A 53 2.27 -12.64 8.49
C GLY A 53 1.35 -11.45 8.73
N LEU A 54 1.65 -10.67 9.77
CA LEU A 54 0.81 -9.55 10.20
C LEU A 54 0.61 -8.49 9.10
N LEU A 55 1.63 -8.26 8.26
CA LEU A 55 1.55 -7.30 7.15
C LEU A 55 0.75 -7.83 5.95
N SER A 56 0.53 -9.14 5.85
CA SER A 56 -0.20 -9.75 4.73
C SER A 56 -1.61 -10.21 5.13
N THR A 57 -2.06 -9.87 6.33
CA THR A 57 -3.36 -10.32 6.88
C THR A 57 -4.27 -9.15 7.21
N GLY A 58 -5.59 -9.44 7.21
CA GLY A 58 -6.62 -8.46 7.55
C GLY A 58 -6.64 -7.23 6.64
N GLU A 59 -7.17 -6.13 7.17
CA GLU A 59 -7.33 -4.88 6.43
C GLU A 59 -5.99 -4.20 6.12
N LEU A 60 -5.00 -4.37 7.00
CA LEU A 60 -3.66 -3.88 6.78
C LEU A 60 -3.04 -4.50 5.53
N GLY A 61 -3.10 -5.83 5.38
CA GLY A 61 -2.58 -6.51 4.20
C GLY A 61 -3.28 -6.13 2.91
N ARG A 62 -4.62 -6.01 2.95
CA ARG A 62 -5.39 -5.50 1.81
C ARG A 62 -4.98 -4.09 1.42
N THR A 63 -4.77 -3.20 2.39
CA THR A 63 -4.32 -1.83 2.15
C THR A 63 -2.92 -1.79 1.55
N ILE A 64 -1.98 -2.59 2.06
CA ILE A 64 -0.61 -2.68 1.51
C ILE A 64 -0.62 -3.21 0.07
N ALA A 65 -1.41 -4.26 -0.21
CA ALA A 65 -1.55 -4.80 -1.56
C ALA A 65 -2.10 -3.76 -2.54
N ARG A 66 -3.11 -2.98 -2.14
CA ARG A 66 -3.66 -1.88 -2.95
C ARG A 66 -2.62 -0.79 -3.23
N LEU A 67 -1.83 -0.41 -2.23
CA LEU A 67 -0.74 0.55 -2.40
C LEU A 67 0.31 0.03 -3.40
N GLN A 68 0.72 -1.24 -3.30
CA GLN A 68 1.67 -1.84 -4.25
C GLN A 68 1.12 -1.87 -5.69
N THR A 69 -0.18 -2.13 -5.87
CA THR A 69 -0.83 -2.09 -7.19
C THR A 69 -0.88 -0.66 -7.74
N ALA A 70 -1.31 0.32 -6.94
CA ALA A 70 -1.37 1.72 -7.37
C ALA A 70 0.02 2.26 -7.75
N LEU A 71 1.05 1.89 -6.99
CA LEU A 71 2.43 2.25 -7.29
C LEU A 71 2.87 1.69 -8.66
N ARG A 72 2.58 0.42 -8.96
CA ARG A 72 2.91 -0.20 -10.25
C ARG A 72 2.17 0.47 -11.42
N ALA A 73 0.89 0.79 -11.23
CA ALA A 73 0.10 1.47 -12.25
C ALA A 73 0.64 2.87 -12.57
N SER A 74 1.14 3.60 -11.56
CA SER A 74 1.70 4.95 -11.75
C SER A 74 3.06 5.00 -12.46
N ALA A 75 3.72 3.84 -12.61
CA ALA A 75 5.05 3.73 -13.22
C ALA A 75 4.99 3.39 -14.72
N SER A 76 3.78 3.18 -15.25
CA SER A 76 3.49 2.95 -16.68
C SER A 76 3.15 4.25 -17.39
#